data_AF-A0A0W0YQ32-F1
#
_entry.id   AF-A0A0W0YQ32-F1
#
_cell.length_a   1.000
_cell.length_b   1.000
_cell.length_c   1.000
_cell.angle_alpha   90.00
_cell.angle_beta   90.00
_cell.angle_gamma   90.00
#
_symmetry.space_group_name_H-M   'P 1'
#
loop_
_entity.id
_entity.type
_entity.pdbx_description
1 polymer ?
#
loop_
_entity_poly.entity_id
_entity_poly.type
_entity_poly.pdbx_seq_one_letter_code
_entity_poly.pdbx_strand_id
1 'polypeptide(L)'
;MVTTAQDIQKELNQKTAQQLQENNQKKMEQDLANMSANNQGMLNPNQETEQNTKIMDVKKDPNKNLDLNQMCDDWLKRYKKQKPDFDEDENKFKVDQANGRITLQFKNSQAEEDFLRDLAKQGADGRVSMGGDVIALTKNGELIDPRTNKAFPEGGYKELVDQLKAGKNYNDIPIPTPSKNSAQFTENASKLENSPKAAKNSPEPVATSLDSEPSMTAPRSSKSNMEMPESPQQEITDNAHSEVNAPSMSPCQNS
;
A
#
# COMPACT_ATOMS: atom_id res chain seq x y z
N MET A 1 -43.76 71.40 -1.20
CA MET A 1 -43.37 70.84 0.11
C MET A 1 -41.94 71.31 0.36
N VAL A 2 -41.71 72.10 1.40
CA VAL A 2 -40.40 72.67 1.70
C VAL A 2 -39.68 71.68 2.62
N THR A 3 -38.72 70.93 2.09
CA THR A 3 -37.81 70.12 2.91
C THR A 3 -36.89 71.08 3.66
N THR A 4 -36.87 70.95 4.98
CA THR A 4 -36.15 71.90 5.85
C THR A 4 -34.67 71.51 5.85
N ALA A 5 -33.76 72.47 6.02
CA ALA A 5 -32.31 72.18 6.13
C ALA A 5 -31.99 71.11 7.20
N GLN A 6 -32.85 70.97 8.22
CA GLN A 6 -32.75 69.91 9.23
C GLN A 6 -33.04 68.50 8.69
N ASP A 7 -33.96 68.35 7.74
CA ASP A 7 -34.28 67.06 7.12
C ASP A 7 -33.11 66.57 6.27
N ILE A 8 -32.49 67.48 5.51
CA ILE A 8 -31.30 67.19 4.69
C ILE A 8 -30.12 66.78 5.59
N GLN A 9 -29.91 67.47 6.72
CA GLN A 9 -28.82 67.14 7.65
C GLN A 9 -29.04 65.78 8.33
N LYS A 10 -30.29 65.45 8.67
CA LYS A 10 -30.65 64.17 9.27
C LYS A 10 -30.45 63.01 8.28
N GLU A 11 -30.85 63.20 7.04
CA GLU A 11 -30.64 62.22 5.96
C GLU A 11 -29.15 62.02 5.66
N LEU A 12 -28.36 63.09 5.67
CA LEU A 12 -26.91 63.01 5.47
C LEU A 12 -26.24 62.17 6.58
N ASN A 13 -26.57 62.44 7.85
CA ASN A 13 -26.03 61.71 8.99
C ASN A 13 -26.44 60.23 8.97
N GLN A 14 -27.68 59.92 8.56
CA GLN A 14 -28.15 58.55 8.42
C GLN A 14 -27.41 57.79 7.32
N LYS A 15 -27.16 58.44 6.19
CA LYS A 15 -26.41 57.86 5.06
C LYS A 15 -24.94 57.61 5.42
N THR A 16 -24.31 58.52 6.15
CA THR A 16 -22.93 58.33 6.64
C THR A 16 -22.82 57.18 7.64
N ALA A 17 -23.81 57.03 8.54
CA ALA A 17 -23.84 55.93 9.49
C ALA A 17 -23.99 54.56 8.79
N GLN A 18 -24.86 54.47 7.78
CA GLN A 18 -25.00 53.25 6.97
C GLN A 18 -23.71 52.92 6.21
N GLN A 19 -23.08 53.92 5.58
CA GLN A 19 -21.84 53.70 4.83
C GLN A 19 -20.67 53.25 5.74
N LEU A 20 -20.61 53.75 6.98
CA LEU A 20 -19.64 53.30 7.96
C LEU A 20 -19.89 51.85 8.39
N GLN A 21 -21.15 51.44 8.53
CA GLN A 21 -21.51 50.07 8.87
C GLN A 21 -21.14 49.09 7.75
N GLU A 22 -21.45 49.43 6.50
CA GLU A 22 -21.09 48.63 5.33
C GLU A 22 -19.57 48.49 5.17
N ASN A 23 -18.81 49.57 5.36
CA ASN A 23 -17.35 49.53 5.29
C ASN A 23 -16.73 48.65 6.38
N ASN A 24 -17.26 48.69 7.61
CA ASN A 24 -16.80 47.81 8.69
C ASN A 24 -17.13 46.34 8.43
N GLN A 25 -18.30 46.05 7.87
CA GLN A 25 -18.70 44.68 7.51
C GLN A 25 -17.83 44.13 6.39
N LYS A 26 -17.57 44.94 5.35
CA LYS A 26 -16.70 44.56 4.23
C LYS A 26 -15.25 44.37 4.67
N LYS A 27 -14.76 45.19 5.61
CA LYS A 27 -13.44 45.02 6.21
C LYS A 27 -13.35 43.73 7.04
N MET A 28 -14.39 43.40 7.80
CA MET A 28 -14.45 42.13 8.54
C MET A 28 -14.45 40.92 7.61
N GLU A 29 -15.17 40.98 6.49
CA GLU A 29 -15.20 39.92 5.49
C GLU A 29 -13.84 39.77 4.76
N GLN A 30 -13.18 40.90 4.47
CA GLN A 30 -11.83 40.90 3.91
C GLN A 30 -10.79 40.35 4.91
N ASP A 31 -10.89 40.70 6.19
CA ASP A 31 -10.00 40.17 7.24
C ASP A 31 -10.24 38.65 7.44
N LEU A 32 -11.49 38.19 7.35
CA LEU A 32 -11.82 36.76 7.38
C LEU A 32 -11.26 36.01 6.16
N ALA A 33 -11.33 36.62 4.97
CA ALA A 33 -10.74 36.07 3.75
C ALA A 33 -9.20 36.07 3.79
N ASN A 34 -8.59 37.09 4.41
CA ASN A 34 -7.14 37.13 4.61
C ASN A 34 -6.68 36.10 5.65
N MET A 35 -7.47 35.85 6.70
CA MET A 35 -7.20 34.76 7.66
C MET A 35 -7.37 33.38 7.02
N SER A 36 -8.36 33.18 6.13
CA SER A 36 -8.54 31.90 5.44
C SER A 36 -7.46 31.63 4.38
N ALA A 37 -6.95 32.68 3.72
CA ALA A 37 -5.81 32.56 2.80
C ALA A 37 -4.48 32.32 3.54
N ASN A 38 -4.27 32.92 4.72
CA ASN A 38 -3.04 32.75 5.50
C ASN A 38 -2.99 31.44 6.30
N ASN A 39 -4.13 30.75 6.47
CA ASN A 39 -4.20 29.41 7.07
C ASN A 39 -3.91 28.26 6.08
N GLN A 40 -3.56 28.53 4.82
CA GLN A 40 -2.95 27.49 3.95
C GLN A 40 -1.46 27.26 4.25
N GLY A 41 -0.83 28.05 5.14
CA GLY A 41 0.60 27.98 5.44
C GLY A 41 0.99 27.26 6.74
N MET A 42 0.04 26.82 7.56
CA MET A 42 0.34 26.10 8.80
C MET A 42 -0.53 24.85 8.91
N LEU A 43 0.00 23.74 8.40
CA LEU A 43 -0.49 22.40 8.69
C LEU A 43 -0.57 22.24 10.22
N ASN A 44 -1.76 21.92 10.71
CA ASN A 44 -1.97 21.52 12.08
C ASN A 44 -1.18 20.21 12.30
N PRO A 45 -0.35 20.05 13.34
CA PRO A 45 0.42 18.80 13.55
C PRO A 45 -0.46 17.55 13.63
N ASN A 46 -1.71 17.71 14.12
CA ASN A 46 -2.70 16.64 14.14
C ASN A 46 -3.26 16.29 12.75
N GLN A 47 -3.30 17.24 11.79
CA GLN A 47 -3.71 16.96 10.41
C GLN A 47 -2.62 16.25 9.60
N GLU A 48 -1.33 16.55 9.81
CA GLU A 48 -0.25 15.76 9.19
C GLU A 48 -0.32 14.29 9.61
N THR A 49 -0.69 14.04 10.87
CA THR A 49 -0.79 12.69 11.42
C THR A 49 -1.98 11.92 10.83
N GLU A 50 -3.13 12.58 10.63
CA GLU A 50 -4.30 11.98 9.95
C GLU A 50 -4.08 11.79 8.45
N GLN A 51 -3.42 12.73 7.76
CA GLN A 51 -3.13 12.62 6.33
C GLN A 51 -2.10 11.53 6.02
N ASN A 52 -1.15 11.28 6.93
CA ASN A 52 -0.09 10.28 6.75
C ASN A 52 -0.43 8.88 7.28
N THR A 53 -1.62 8.71 7.86
CA THR A 53 -2.10 7.40 8.28
C THR A 53 -2.72 6.67 7.10
N LYS A 54 -2.29 5.43 6.86
CA LYS A 54 -2.90 4.55 5.86
C LYS A 54 -3.62 3.42 6.54
N ILE A 55 -4.67 2.94 5.90
CA ILE A 55 -5.44 1.79 6.36
C ILE A 55 -5.29 0.69 5.33
N MET A 56 -4.78 -0.45 5.77
CA MET A 56 -4.79 -1.68 4.99
C MET A 56 -5.92 -2.57 5.48
N ASP A 57 -6.96 -2.74 4.66
CA ASP A 57 -8.01 -3.71 4.91
C ASP A 57 -7.64 -5.03 4.22
N VAL A 58 -7.33 -6.05 5.02
CA VAL A 58 -6.93 -7.39 4.57
C VAL A 58 -8.18 -8.24 4.35
N LYS A 59 -8.26 -8.86 3.17
CA LYS A 59 -9.34 -9.76 2.81
C LYS A 59 -9.23 -11.03 3.65
N LYS A 60 -10.22 -11.26 4.51
CA LYS A 60 -10.36 -12.51 5.25
C LYS A 60 -10.79 -13.63 4.30
N ASP A 61 -9.92 -14.61 4.12
CA ASP A 61 -10.26 -15.86 3.46
C ASP A 61 -10.63 -16.89 4.54
N PRO A 62 -11.86 -17.42 4.58
CA PRO A 62 -12.26 -18.41 5.58
C PRO A 62 -11.43 -19.70 5.53
N ASN A 63 -10.73 -19.95 4.42
CA ASN A 63 -9.85 -21.11 4.25
C ASN A 63 -8.40 -20.85 4.69
N LYS A 64 -8.03 -19.59 4.98
CA LYS A 64 -6.68 -19.21 5.42
C LYS A 64 -6.76 -18.52 6.78
N ASN A 65 -6.19 -19.16 7.80
CA ASN A 65 -6.01 -18.54 9.09
C ASN A 65 -4.78 -17.62 9.04
N LEU A 66 -4.98 -16.37 8.64
CA LEU A 66 -3.95 -15.34 8.66
C LEU A 66 -3.90 -14.66 10.03
N ASP A 67 -2.79 -14.83 10.76
CA ASP A 67 -2.49 -14.06 11.97
C ASP A 67 -1.71 -12.80 11.60
N LEU A 68 -2.40 -11.66 11.51
CA LEU A 68 -1.79 -10.41 11.09
C LEU A 68 -0.83 -9.86 12.15
N ASN A 69 -1.05 -10.15 13.45
CA ASN A 69 -0.11 -9.75 14.49
C ASN A 69 1.23 -10.47 14.29
N GLN A 70 1.17 -11.79 14.13
CA GLN A 70 2.36 -12.60 13.90
C GLN A 70 3.12 -12.16 12.65
N MET A 71 2.39 -11.90 11.54
CA MET A 71 3.01 -11.42 10.31
C MET A 71 3.75 -10.09 10.49
N CYS A 72 3.15 -9.14 11.21
CA CYS A 72 3.78 -7.84 11.45
C CYS A 72 4.98 -7.95 12.39
N ASP A 73 4.88 -8.75 13.46
CA ASP A 73 5.97 -9.00 14.40
C ASP A 73 7.16 -9.70 13.73
N ASP A 74 6.90 -10.69 12.88
CA ASP A 74 7.94 -11.41 12.16
C ASP A 74 8.62 -10.53 11.12
N TRP A 75 7.85 -9.69 10.42
CA TRP A 75 8.44 -8.69 9.55
C TRP A 75 9.36 -7.76 10.33
N LEU A 76 8.90 -7.19 11.44
CA LEU A 76 9.67 -6.24 12.24
C LEU A 76 10.96 -6.87 12.76
N LYS A 77 10.89 -8.09 13.30
CA LYS A 77 12.08 -8.85 13.76
C LYS A 77 13.08 -9.08 12.63
N ARG A 78 12.62 -9.41 11.42
CA ARG A 78 13.49 -9.62 10.25
C ARG A 78 14.08 -8.30 9.75
N TYR A 79 13.27 -7.25 9.70
CA TYR A 79 13.67 -5.95 9.18
C TYR A 79 14.73 -5.32 10.05
N LYS A 80 14.57 -5.33 11.38
CA LYS A 80 15.57 -4.81 12.33
C LYS A 80 16.91 -5.54 12.29
N LYS A 81 16.92 -6.84 11.98
CA LYS A 81 18.17 -7.58 11.78
C LYS A 81 18.94 -7.09 10.54
N GLN A 82 18.23 -6.66 9.51
CA GLN A 82 18.84 -6.13 8.27
C GLN A 82 19.13 -4.62 8.36
N LYS A 83 18.33 -3.90 9.14
CA LYS A 83 18.38 -2.44 9.34
C LYS A 83 18.38 -2.16 10.85
N PRO A 84 19.53 -2.30 11.54
CA PRO A 84 19.61 -2.10 12.99
C PRO A 84 19.26 -0.67 13.42
N ASP A 85 19.45 0.30 12.53
CA ASP A 85 19.11 1.72 12.75
C ASP A 85 17.62 2.04 12.49
N PHE A 86 16.78 1.02 12.30
CA PHE A 86 15.34 1.22 12.11
C PHE A 86 14.68 1.71 13.40
N ASP A 87 14.12 2.92 13.33
CA ASP A 87 13.40 3.54 14.43
C ASP A 87 11.92 3.11 14.43
N GLU A 88 11.54 2.30 15.43
CA GLU A 88 10.16 1.85 15.64
C GLU A 88 9.24 2.95 16.16
N ASP A 89 9.79 3.95 16.86
CA ASP A 89 8.98 5.05 17.41
C ASP A 89 8.45 5.94 16.29
N GLU A 90 9.19 6.04 15.19
CA GLU A 90 8.82 6.78 13.98
C GLU A 90 8.07 5.95 12.92
N ASN A 91 8.03 4.62 13.07
CA ASN A 91 7.43 3.71 12.08
C ASN A 91 6.55 2.67 12.77
N LYS A 92 5.27 3.02 12.91
CA LYS A 92 4.29 2.27 13.69
C LYS A 92 3.26 1.60 12.79
N PHE A 93 2.84 0.42 13.20
CA PHE A 93 1.60 -0.20 12.72
C PHE A 93 0.74 -0.61 13.91
N LYS A 94 -0.58 -0.58 13.72
CA LYS A 94 -1.55 -1.12 14.69
C LYS A 94 -2.41 -2.14 13.99
N VAL A 95 -2.48 -3.34 14.54
CA VAL A 95 -3.25 -4.45 13.97
C VAL A 95 -4.58 -4.57 14.72
N ASP A 96 -5.66 -4.55 13.95
CA ASP A 96 -7.00 -4.92 14.38
C ASP A 96 -7.35 -6.26 13.72
N GLN A 97 -6.94 -7.35 14.39
CA GLN A 97 -7.15 -8.72 13.92
C GLN A 97 -8.65 -9.05 13.76
N ALA A 98 -9.50 -8.50 14.63
CA ALA A 98 -10.94 -8.76 14.61
C ALA A 98 -11.59 -8.21 13.34
N ASN A 99 -11.13 -7.05 12.85
CA ASN A 99 -11.61 -6.47 11.60
C ASN A 99 -10.73 -6.80 10.39
N GLY A 100 -9.57 -7.43 10.59
CA GLY A 100 -8.62 -7.72 9.51
C GLY A 100 -7.98 -6.45 8.97
N ARG A 101 -7.73 -5.47 9.83
CA ARG A 101 -7.26 -4.14 9.46
C ARG A 101 -5.88 -3.88 10.05
N ILE A 102 -5.01 -3.23 9.27
CA ILE A 102 -3.72 -2.75 9.75
C ILE A 102 -3.66 -1.24 9.50
N THR A 103 -3.50 -0.46 10.55
CA THR A 103 -3.24 0.98 10.47
C THR A 103 -1.74 1.18 10.34
N LEU A 104 -1.29 1.89 9.30
CA LEU A 104 0.11 2.12 8.97
C LEU A 104 0.47 3.59 9.19
N GLN A 105 1.51 3.84 9.95
CA GLN A 105 2.07 5.16 10.26
C GLN A 105 3.60 5.09 10.13
N PHE A 106 4.07 5.03 8.89
CA PHE A 106 5.49 4.99 8.58
C PHE A 106 5.99 6.36 8.16
N LYS A 107 6.99 6.88 8.88
CA LYS A 107 7.75 8.05 8.43
C LYS A 107 8.60 7.68 7.21
N ASN A 108 9.26 6.51 7.24
CA ASN A 108 10.07 5.99 6.15
C ASN A 108 9.22 5.24 5.11
N SER A 109 8.98 5.87 3.97
CA SER A 109 8.18 5.30 2.87
C SER A 109 8.83 4.05 2.23
N GLN A 110 10.15 3.87 2.32
CA GLN A 110 10.81 2.64 1.85
C GLN A 110 10.46 1.46 2.76
N ALA A 111 10.51 1.65 4.07
CA ALA A 111 10.14 0.60 5.02
C ALA A 111 8.66 0.21 4.88
N GLU A 112 7.79 1.19 4.60
CA GLU A 112 6.38 0.94 4.27
C GLU A 112 6.22 0.07 3.01
N GLU A 113 6.97 0.35 1.94
CA GLU A 113 6.98 -0.47 0.72
C GLU A 113 7.47 -1.90 1.01
N ASP A 114 8.59 -2.04 1.72
CA ASP A 114 9.19 -3.33 2.06
C ASP A 114 8.22 -4.20 2.88
N PHE A 115 7.52 -3.57 3.83
CA PHE A 115 6.47 -4.21 4.62
C PHE A 115 5.31 -4.72 3.77
N LEU A 116 4.75 -3.87 2.91
CA LEU A 116 3.61 -4.25 2.07
C LEU A 116 3.96 -5.33 1.05
N ARG A 117 5.18 -5.29 0.50
CA ARG A 117 5.68 -6.35 -0.39
C ARG A 117 5.85 -7.68 0.36
N ASP A 118 6.34 -7.65 1.60
CA ASP A 118 6.48 -8.85 2.42
C ASP A 118 5.11 -9.43 2.80
N LEU A 119 4.15 -8.60 3.20
CA LEU A 119 2.76 -9.03 3.43
C LEU A 119 2.13 -9.67 2.20
N ALA A 120 2.32 -9.07 1.01
CA ALA A 120 1.82 -9.65 -0.23
C ALA A 120 2.40 -11.05 -0.47
N LYS A 121 3.71 -11.23 -0.29
CA LYS A 121 4.40 -12.54 -0.42
C LYS A 121 3.91 -13.58 0.59
N GLN A 122 3.55 -13.14 1.79
CA GLN A 122 2.94 -14.00 2.81
C GLN A 122 1.48 -14.38 2.50
N GLY A 123 0.92 -13.86 1.40
CA GLY A 123 -0.42 -14.18 0.93
C GLY A 123 -1.53 -13.37 1.60
N ALA A 124 -1.19 -12.24 2.23
CA ALA A 124 -2.15 -11.29 2.77
C ALA A 124 -2.68 -10.40 1.63
N ASP A 125 -3.78 -10.81 1.03
CA ASP A 125 -4.46 -10.00 0.02
C ASP A 125 -5.22 -8.85 0.69
N GLY A 126 -5.06 -7.61 0.23
CA GLY A 126 -5.61 -6.44 0.91
C GLY A 126 -5.61 -5.17 0.08
N ARG A 127 -6.28 -4.15 0.60
CA ARG A 127 -6.38 -2.81 -0.02
C ARG A 127 -5.77 -1.79 0.91
N VAL A 128 -4.82 -1.00 0.39
CA VAL A 128 -4.17 0.07 1.14
C VAL A 128 -4.77 1.41 0.71
N SER A 129 -5.33 2.14 1.68
CA SER A 129 -5.99 3.42 1.44
C SER A 129 -5.33 4.56 2.21
N MET A 130 -5.25 5.74 1.60
CA MET A 130 -4.73 6.99 2.19
C MET A 130 -5.68 8.13 1.82
N GLY A 131 -6.15 8.89 2.80
CA GLY A 131 -7.09 10.00 2.53
C GLY A 131 -8.42 9.60 1.89
N GLY A 132 -8.80 8.32 1.96
CA GLY A 132 -10.01 7.77 1.32
C GLY A 132 -9.77 7.15 -0.06
N ASP A 133 -8.63 7.40 -0.68
CA ASP A 133 -8.25 6.80 -1.97
C ASP A 133 -7.53 5.47 -1.77
N VAL A 134 -7.83 4.48 -2.62
CA VAL A 134 -7.07 3.22 -2.68
C VAL A 134 -5.81 3.45 -3.50
N ILE A 135 -4.67 3.43 -2.82
CA ILE A 135 -3.36 3.78 -3.41
C ILE A 135 -2.53 2.54 -3.77
N ALA A 136 -2.83 1.37 -3.18
CA ALA A 136 -2.18 0.11 -3.52
C ALA A 136 -3.06 -1.09 -3.17
N LEU A 137 -2.78 -2.23 -3.82
CA LEU A 137 -3.39 -3.52 -3.50
C LEU A 137 -2.28 -4.53 -3.23
N THR A 138 -2.38 -5.33 -2.18
CA THR A 138 -1.57 -6.55 -2.05
C THR A 138 -2.40 -7.70 -2.62
N LYS A 139 -1.90 -8.39 -3.64
CA LYS A 139 -2.63 -9.47 -4.30
C LYS A 139 -1.67 -10.43 -4.97
N ASN A 140 -1.90 -11.73 -4.82
CA ASN A 140 -1.15 -12.79 -5.52
C ASN A 140 0.38 -12.72 -5.30
N GLY A 141 0.85 -12.33 -4.12
CA GLY A 141 2.29 -12.19 -3.87
C GLY A 141 2.90 -10.85 -4.27
N GLU A 142 2.13 -9.95 -4.89
CA GLU A 142 2.63 -8.70 -5.45
C GLU A 142 1.93 -7.47 -4.85
N LEU A 143 2.65 -6.34 -4.86
CA LEU A 143 2.10 -5.02 -4.55
C LEU A 143 1.70 -4.35 -5.87
N ILE A 144 0.41 -4.12 -6.09
CA ILE A 144 -0.20 -3.71 -7.35
C ILE A 144 -0.66 -2.24 -7.28
N ASP A 145 -0.36 -1.47 -8.33
CA ASP A 145 -0.91 -0.12 -8.55
C ASP A 145 -2.34 -0.24 -9.12
N PRO A 146 -3.39 0.19 -8.39
CA PRO A 146 -4.77 0.05 -8.84
C PRO A 146 -5.10 0.89 -10.08
N ARG A 147 -4.28 1.91 -10.43
CA ARG A 147 -4.46 2.73 -11.64
C ARG A 147 -4.08 1.98 -12.90
N THR A 148 -3.13 1.05 -12.79
CA THR A 148 -2.63 0.28 -13.94
C THR A 148 -2.96 -1.21 -13.88
N ASN A 149 -3.37 -1.71 -12.71
CA ASN A 149 -3.47 -3.12 -12.39
C ASN A 149 -2.18 -3.90 -12.71
N LYS A 150 -1.02 -3.26 -12.45
CA LYS A 150 0.31 -3.86 -12.59
C LYS A 150 1.06 -3.78 -11.27
N ALA A 151 1.98 -4.72 -11.06
CA ALA A 151 2.89 -4.65 -9.94
C ALA A 151 3.68 -3.33 -9.95
N PHE A 152 3.78 -2.68 -8.79
CA PHE A 152 4.66 -1.55 -8.61
C PHE A 152 6.11 -1.99 -8.88
N PRO A 153 6.88 -1.24 -9.69
CA PRO A 153 8.32 -1.43 -9.73
C PRO A 153 8.91 -1.15 -8.34
N GLU A 154 10.09 -1.71 -8.05
CA GLU A 154 10.80 -1.47 -6.80
C GLU A 154 11.04 0.04 -6.61
N GLY A 155 10.64 0.58 -5.46
CA GLY A 155 10.69 2.01 -5.15
C GLY A 155 9.51 2.83 -5.70
N GLY A 156 8.69 2.27 -6.60
CA GLY A 156 7.57 2.97 -7.21
C GLY A 156 6.43 3.30 -6.24
N TYR A 157 6.18 2.42 -5.26
CA TYR A 157 5.20 2.69 -4.22
C TYR A 157 5.71 3.76 -3.25
N LYS A 158 6.99 3.68 -2.85
CA LYS A 158 7.66 4.72 -2.07
C LYS A 158 7.52 6.09 -2.73
N GLU A 159 7.83 6.21 -4.01
CA GLU A 159 7.71 7.48 -4.75
C GLU A 159 6.28 8.02 -4.78
N LEU A 160 5.28 7.15 -4.91
CA LEU A 160 3.88 7.51 -4.81
C LEU A 160 3.57 8.09 -3.43
N VAL A 161 3.96 7.39 -2.35
CA VAL A 161 3.73 7.83 -0.97
C VAL A 161 4.46 9.15 -0.69
N ASP A 162 5.70 9.31 -1.14
CA ASP A 162 6.47 10.55 -0.94
C ASP A 162 5.79 11.74 -1.63
N GLN A 163 5.20 11.54 -2.81
CA GLN A 163 4.44 12.57 -3.52
C GLN A 163 3.10 12.91 -2.83
N LEU A 164 2.40 11.92 -2.31
CA LEU A 164 1.17 12.13 -1.51
C LEU A 164 1.48 12.88 -0.21
N LYS A 165 2.55 12.50 0.49
CA LYS A 165 3.05 13.20 1.70
C LYS A 165 3.44 14.65 1.40
N ALA A 166 3.95 14.93 0.19
CA ALA A 166 4.26 16.28 -0.25
C ALA A 166 3.00 17.11 -0.65
N GLY A 167 1.79 16.58 -0.44
CA GLY A 167 0.53 17.26 -0.70
C GLY A 167 0.06 17.21 -2.16
N LYS A 168 0.66 16.35 -3.00
CA LYS A 168 0.15 16.14 -4.36
C LYS A 168 -1.13 15.31 -4.33
N ASN A 169 -2.07 15.65 -5.20
CA ASN A 169 -3.30 14.88 -5.37
C ASN A 169 -3.00 13.55 -6.06
N TYR A 170 -3.59 12.46 -5.57
CA TYR A 170 -3.37 11.11 -6.07
C TYR A 170 -3.59 10.96 -7.59
N ASN A 171 -4.62 11.63 -8.11
CA ASN A 171 -4.99 11.56 -9.53
C ASN A 171 -4.01 12.32 -10.44
N ASP A 172 -3.22 13.24 -9.89
CA ASP A 172 -2.25 14.07 -10.63
C ASP A 172 -0.83 13.48 -10.58
N ILE A 173 -0.59 12.46 -9.73
CA ILE A 173 0.72 11.83 -9.60
C ILE A 173 1.01 10.95 -10.82
N PRO A 174 2.17 11.10 -11.48
CA PRO A 174 2.53 10.27 -12.62
C PRO A 174 2.45 8.77 -12.31
N ILE A 175 2.00 8.01 -13.29
CA ILE A 175 1.98 6.55 -13.19
C ILE A 175 3.44 6.05 -13.27
N PRO A 176 3.92 5.26 -12.29
CA PRO A 176 5.24 4.64 -12.34
C PRO A 176 5.38 3.82 -13.62
N THR A 177 6.49 3.99 -14.33
CA THR A 177 6.79 3.14 -15.48
C THR A 177 7.00 1.71 -15.01
N PRO A 178 6.18 0.74 -15.45
CA PRO A 178 6.31 -0.64 -15.02
C PRO A 178 7.64 -1.22 -15.50
N SER A 179 8.22 -2.12 -14.70
CA SER A 179 9.35 -2.92 -15.16
C SER A 179 8.91 -3.75 -16.37
N LYS A 180 9.78 -3.90 -17.38
CA LYS A 180 9.46 -4.55 -18.67
C LYS A 180 8.94 -6.00 -18.54
N ASN A 181 9.05 -6.61 -17.37
CA ASN A 181 8.63 -7.99 -17.08
C ASN A 181 7.35 -8.10 -16.23
N SER A 182 6.66 -7.00 -15.90
CA SER A 182 5.44 -7.06 -15.09
C SER A 182 4.23 -7.49 -15.92
N ALA A 183 3.65 -8.65 -15.57
CA ALA A 183 2.40 -9.11 -16.15
C ALA A 183 1.28 -8.10 -15.89
N GLN A 184 0.49 -7.80 -16.92
CA GLN A 184 -0.69 -6.94 -16.78
C GLN A 184 -1.84 -7.77 -16.20
N PHE A 185 -2.33 -7.39 -15.02
CA PHE A 185 -3.44 -8.10 -14.40
C PHE A 185 -4.76 -7.62 -15.00
N THR A 186 -5.41 -8.45 -15.80
CA THR A 186 -6.80 -8.23 -16.21
C THR A 186 -7.71 -8.87 -15.17
N GLU A 187 -8.32 -8.05 -14.32
CA GLU A 187 -9.45 -8.48 -13.51
C GLU A 187 -10.62 -8.78 -14.45
N ASN A 188 -11.14 -10.01 -14.43
CA ASN A 188 -12.36 -10.37 -15.13
C ASN A 188 -13.50 -9.49 -14.60
N ALA A 189 -13.79 -8.41 -15.31
CA ALA A 189 -15.04 -7.69 -15.17
C ALA A 189 -16.16 -8.69 -15.42
N SER A 190 -16.96 -8.96 -14.39
CA SER A 190 -18.18 -9.76 -14.47
C SER A 190 -19.08 -9.18 -15.56
N LYS A 191 -18.99 -9.75 -16.76
CA LYS A 191 -19.87 -9.46 -17.88
C LYS A 191 -21.22 -10.06 -17.52
N LEU A 192 -22.19 -9.19 -17.28
CA LEU A 192 -23.59 -9.53 -17.11
C LEU A 192 -24.08 -10.16 -18.42
N GLU A 193 -24.05 -11.49 -18.50
CA GLU A 193 -24.57 -12.24 -19.64
C GLU A 193 -26.07 -12.45 -19.43
N ASN A 194 -26.88 -11.55 -20.00
CA ASN A 194 -28.27 -11.87 -20.35
C ASN A 194 -28.34 -12.04 -21.87
N SER A 195 -28.15 -13.27 -22.31
CA SER A 195 -28.60 -13.73 -23.62
C SER A 195 -30.12 -13.88 -23.59
N PRO A 196 -30.83 -13.71 -24.73
CA PRO A 196 -31.20 -14.94 -25.41
C PRO A 196 -31.17 -14.87 -26.95
N LYS A 197 -30.48 -15.88 -27.50
CA LYS A 197 -31.03 -16.94 -28.39
C LYS A 197 -31.40 -16.61 -29.85
N ALA A 198 -30.55 -17.15 -30.73
CA ALA A 198 -30.82 -17.94 -31.94
C ALA A 198 -31.40 -17.27 -33.22
N ALA A 199 -30.68 -17.45 -34.34
CA ALA A 199 -31.23 -18.07 -35.54
C ALA A 199 -30.14 -18.58 -36.52
N LYS A 200 -30.38 -19.81 -36.96
CA LYS A 200 -29.81 -20.62 -38.05
C LYS A 200 -29.24 -19.86 -39.27
N ASN A 201 -28.15 -20.38 -39.87
CA ASN A 201 -28.15 -21.10 -41.15
C ASN A 201 -26.71 -21.49 -41.57
N SER A 202 -26.51 -22.78 -41.87
CA SER A 202 -25.41 -23.33 -42.71
C SER A 202 -25.91 -23.41 -44.17
N PRO A 203 -25.08 -23.35 -45.23
CA PRO A 203 -24.15 -24.43 -45.60
C PRO A 203 -22.78 -24.04 -46.20
N GLU A 204 -21.84 -25.00 -46.10
CA GLU A 204 -20.55 -25.27 -46.81
C GLU A 204 -20.55 -25.12 -48.36
N PRO A 205 -19.50 -25.51 -49.14
CA PRO A 205 -18.01 -25.47 -49.00
C PRO A 205 -17.29 -25.09 -50.34
N VAL A 206 -15.99 -24.76 -50.38
CA VAL A 206 -15.11 -25.04 -51.56
C VAL A 206 -13.65 -25.28 -51.14
N ALA A 207 -13.08 -26.34 -51.72
CA ALA A 207 -11.77 -26.96 -51.54
C ALA A 207 -10.58 -26.17 -52.14
N THR A 208 -9.34 -26.47 -51.72
CA THR A 208 -8.33 -27.17 -52.56
C THR A 208 -6.96 -27.42 -51.87
N SER A 209 -6.55 -28.71 -51.89
CA SER A 209 -5.20 -29.29 -52.13
C SER A 209 -4.02 -29.01 -51.17
N LEU A 210 -3.46 -30.05 -50.50
CA LEU A 210 -2.48 -31.08 -50.99
C LEU A 210 -1.10 -30.44 -51.27
N ASP A 211 0.06 -30.94 -50.86
CA ASP A 211 0.49 -32.18 -50.22
C ASP A 211 2.01 -32.03 -49.92
N SER A 212 2.59 -33.02 -49.22
CA SER A 212 4.00 -33.47 -49.28
C SER A 212 4.85 -33.28 -48.00
N GLU A 213 4.68 -34.22 -47.07
CA GLU A 213 5.80 -34.93 -46.42
C GLU A 213 6.33 -36.03 -47.37
N PRO A 214 7.61 -36.48 -47.31
CA PRO A 214 8.06 -37.51 -46.34
C PRO A 214 9.50 -37.27 -45.80
N SER A 215 9.80 -37.50 -44.51
CA SER A 215 10.09 -38.77 -43.79
C SER A 215 11.57 -39.22 -43.77
N MET A 216 11.95 -39.83 -42.63
CA MET A 216 13.16 -40.65 -42.32
C MET A 216 14.46 -39.86 -42.09
N THR A 217 15.07 -39.82 -40.90
CA THR A 217 15.72 -40.97 -40.23
C THR A 217 16.24 -40.54 -38.83
N ALA A 218 15.94 -41.33 -37.80
CA ALA A 218 16.86 -41.58 -36.66
C ALA A 218 17.68 -42.85 -37.01
N PRO A 219 18.58 -43.42 -36.17
CA PRO A 219 19.10 -43.01 -34.84
C PRO A 219 20.63 -43.21 -34.69
N ARG A 220 21.25 -42.76 -33.59
CA ARG A 220 22.13 -43.64 -32.76
C ARG A 220 22.64 -43.01 -31.46
N SER A 221 22.77 -43.92 -30.51
CA SER A 221 23.17 -43.83 -29.12
C SER A 221 24.56 -43.25 -28.86
N SER A 222 24.74 -42.69 -27.67
CA SER A 222 25.94 -42.93 -26.86
C SER A 222 25.53 -43.08 -25.39
N LYS A 223 25.80 -44.27 -24.86
CA LYS A 223 25.83 -44.63 -23.43
C LYS A 223 27.16 -44.16 -22.84
N SER A 224 27.12 -43.60 -21.65
CA SER A 224 28.14 -43.64 -20.57
C SER A 224 27.33 -43.22 -19.33
N ASN A 225 26.96 -44.07 -18.38
CA ASN A 225 27.66 -45.07 -17.56
C ASN A 225 28.66 -44.46 -16.58
N MET A 226 28.29 -44.55 -15.30
CA MET A 226 29.07 -44.48 -14.04
C MET A 226 29.88 -43.17 -13.84
N GLU A 227 29.84 -42.49 -12.70
CA GLU A 227 30.24 -42.99 -11.38
C GLU A 227 29.95 -41.87 -10.35
N MET A 228 29.42 -42.22 -9.18
CA MET A 228 29.58 -41.40 -7.98
C MET A 228 30.96 -41.68 -7.38
N PRO A 229 31.63 -40.66 -6.85
CA PRO A 229 32.31 -40.79 -5.56
C PRO A 229 31.82 -39.64 -4.65
N GLU A 230 31.11 -39.97 -3.58
CA GLU A 230 31.67 -40.29 -2.25
C GLU A 230 32.16 -39.04 -1.51
N SER A 231 31.44 -38.75 -0.43
CA SER A 231 31.75 -37.78 0.61
C SER A 231 33.15 -37.98 1.20
N PRO A 232 33.82 -36.92 1.65
CA PRO A 232 34.76 -37.03 2.74
C PRO A 232 33.98 -37.05 4.06
N GLN A 233 33.76 -38.25 4.60
CA GLN A 233 33.74 -38.40 6.05
C GLN A 233 35.19 -38.30 6.54
N GLN A 234 35.44 -37.45 7.52
CA GLN A 234 36.50 -37.68 8.50
C GLN A 234 35.83 -37.91 9.86
N GLU A 235 35.91 -39.16 10.30
CA GLU A 235 35.63 -39.62 11.65
C GLU A 235 36.76 -39.23 12.61
N ILE A 236 36.33 -38.74 13.77
CA ILE A 236 36.65 -39.19 15.14
C ILE A 236 38.08 -38.97 15.67
N THR A 237 38.15 -38.28 16.83
CA THR A 237 38.65 -38.94 18.05
C THR A 237 38.10 -38.27 19.31
N ASP A 238 37.63 -39.16 20.18
CA ASP A 238 37.16 -38.98 21.54
C ASP A 238 38.01 -38.05 22.41
N ASN A 239 37.36 -37.34 23.33
CA ASN A 239 37.71 -37.62 24.72
C ASN A 239 36.52 -37.48 25.67
N ALA A 240 36.45 -38.46 26.54
CA ALA A 240 35.35 -38.78 27.43
C ALA A 240 35.31 -37.91 28.71
N HIS A 241 34.13 -37.95 29.32
CA HIS A 241 33.88 -37.98 30.77
C HIS A 241 34.51 -36.91 31.68
N SER A 242 33.64 -36.10 32.28
CA SER A 242 33.40 -36.20 33.73
C SER A 242 32.01 -35.67 34.11
N GLU A 243 31.16 -36.63 34.48
CA GLU A 243 30.16 -36.56 35.56
C GLU A 243 30.82 -35.91 36.81
N VAL A 244 30.20 -35.15 37.72
CA VAL A 244 29.10 -35.48 38.66
C VAL A 244 28.65 -34.19 39.39
N ASN A 245 27.41 -34.22 39.90
CA ASN A 245 26.86 -33.54 41.10
C ASN A 245 26.14 -32.19 40.97
N ALA A 246 24.80 -32.29 40.94
CA ALA A 246 23.88 -31.45 41.71
C ALA A 246 23.89 -31.89 43.21
N PRO A 247 23.00 -31.40 44.09
CA PRO A 247 22.58 -30.03 44.45
C PRO A 247 22.75 -29.76 45.98
N SER A 248 22.72 -28.50 46.46
CA SER A 248 22.29 -28.24 47.87
C SER A 248 22.01 -26.76 48.20
N MET A 249 20.74 -26.51 48.56
CA MET A 249 20.21 -25.73 49.69
C MET A 249 21.00 -24.52 50.24
N SER A 250 20.39 -23.32 50.23
CA SER A 250 19.69 -22.73 51.41
C SER A 250 19.47 -21.20 51.33
N PRO A 251 18.50 -20.66 52.09
CA PRO A 251 17.95 -19.31 51.93
C PRO A 251 18.65 -18.28 52.84
N CYS A 252 18.56 -17.00 52.49
CA CYS A 252 18.82 -15.89 53.42
C CYS A 252 17.55 -15.06 53.62
N GLN A 253 17.01 -15.16 54.83
CA GLN A 253 16.19 -14.13 55.46
C GLN A 253 17.07 -13.19 56.29
N ASN A 254 16.49 -12.03 56.64
CA ASN A 254 16.91 -10.94 57.53
C ASN A 254 17.83 -9.90 56.87
N SER A 255 17.57 -8.59 56.96
CA SER A 255 16.82 -7.80 57.97
C SER A 255 15.95 -6.71 57.35
#